data_AF-A0A7Y8H940-F1
#
_entry.id   AF-A0A7Y8H940-F1
#
_cell.length_a   1.000
_cell.length_b   1.000
_cell.length_c   1.000
_cell.angle_alpha   90.00
_cell.angle_beta   90.00
_cell.angle_gamma   90.00
#
_symmetry.space_group_name_H-M   'P 1'
#
loop_
_entity.id
_entity.type
_entity.pdbx_description
1 polymer ?
#
loop_
_entity_poly.entity_id
_entity_poly.type
_entity_poly.pdbx_seq_one_letter_code
_entity_poly.pdbx_strand_id
1 'polypeptide(L)'
;MADSTHSIKKITLQSGMLKTLDDKSKCTTICFEGEAIPKDVLETLAKDNYKSLKLRYGDPSWGDPIQYDLMTIEDEEGTKIIEIFNRVILLMFNNTEEIRRAHRVIYAVEKYKEKKGITRRNKKVQ
;
A
#
# COMPACT_ATOMS: atom_id res chain seq x y z
N MET A 1 -13.18 -24.33 8.04
CA MET A 1 -12.08 -23.75 7.25
C MET A 1 -11.70 -22.45 7.94
N ALA A 2 -10.51 -22.38 8.51
CA ALA A 2 -10.13 -21.34 9.48
C ALA A 2 -10.08 -19.96 8.82
N ASP A 3 -10.86 -19.05 9.39
CA ASP A 3 -10.90 -17.62 9.13
C ASP A 3 -9.53 -17.02 9.48
N SER A 4 -8.65 -16.94 8.49
CA SER A 4 -7.22 -16.64 8.69
C SER A 4 -6.91 -15.14 8.51
N THR A 5 -7.91 -14.29 8.71
CA THR A 5 -7.68 -12.87 8.97
C THR A 5 -7.27 -12.73 10.44
N HIS A 6 -6.04 -13.14 10.76
CA HIS A 6 -5.36 -12.71 11.98
C HIS A 6 -5.53 -11.19 12.08
N SER A 7 -5.98 -10.70 13.22
CA SER A 7 -6.47 -9.33 13.38
C SER A 7 -5.40 -8.33 12.93
N ILE A 8 -5.56 -7.80 11.71
CA ILE A 8 -4.68 -6.75 11.22
C ILE A 8 -4.92 -5.56 12.13
N LYS A 9 -3.88 -5.12 12.81
CA LYS A 9 -3.94 -4.05 13.80
C LYS A 9 -3.83 -2.71 13.11
N LYS A 10 -2.99 -2.60 12.09
CA LYS A 10 -2.71 -1.32 11.44
C LYS A 10 -2.30 -1.50 9.98
N ILE A 11 -2.74 -0.58 9.13
CA ILE A 11 -2.32 -0.46 7.74
C ILE A 11 -1.88 0.98 7.52
N THR A 12 -0.64 1.16 7.06
CA THR A 12 -0.10 2.44 6.63
C THR A 12 0.25 2.37 5.15
N LEU A 13 -0.18 3.35 4.36
CA LEU A 13 0.25 3.55 2.98
C LEU A 13 0.86 4.94 2.85
N GLN A 14 2.15 4.99 2.54
CA GLN A 14 2.86 6.20 2.15
C GLN A 14 3.05 6.19 0.63
N SER A 15 2.44 7.14 -0.08
CA SER A 15 2.57 7.21 -1.54
C SER A 15 2.73 8.63 -2.08
N GLY A 16 3.39 8.76 -3.23
CA GLY A 16 3.66 10.03 -3.87
C GLY A 16 4.49 9.94 -5.14
N MET A 17 4.63 11.07 -5.83
CA MET A 17 5.54 11.25 -6.96
C MET A 17 6.80 11.95 -6.44
N LEU A 18 7.97 11.36 -6.67
CA LEU A 18 9.25 11.80 -6.11
C LEU A 18 10.22 12.20 -7.24
N LYS A 19 10.98 13.27 -7.03
CA LYS A 19 12.11 13.60 -7.93
C LYS A 19 13.36 12.79 -7.58
N THR A 20 13.58 12.54 -6.29
CA THR A 20 14.64 11.67 -5.77
C THR A 20 14.10 10.83 -4.62
N LEU A 21 14.78 9.74 -4.27
CA LEU A 21 14.33 8.87 -3.16
C LEU A 21 14.47 9.53 -1.77
N ASP A 22 15.22 10.62 -1.65
CA ASP A 22 15.33 11.38 -0.40
C ASP A 22 14.06 12.19 -0.10
N ASP A 23 13.23 12.42 -1.12
CA ASP A 23 11.98 13.16 -1.03
C ASP A 23 10.81 12.34 -0.44
N LYS A 24 11.05 11.12 0.07
CA LYS A 24 10.01 10.25 0.67
C LYS A 24 9.18 10.97 1.75
N SER A 25 9.77 11.92 2.47
CA SER A 25 9.08 12.75 3.47
C SER A 25 7.94 13.62 2.90
N LYS A 26 7.93 13.86 1.58
CA LYS A 26 6.89 14.61 0.86
C LYS A 26 5.70 13.74 0.45
N CYS A 27 5.79 12.42 0.62
CA CYS A 27 4.69 11.50 0.33
C CYS A 27 3.50 11.74 1.24
N THR A 28 2.31 11.44 0.74
CA THR A 28 1.09 11.42 1.56
C THR A 28 1.02 10.09 2.30
N THR A 29 0.73 10.14 3.59
CA THR A 29 0.52 8.94 4.41
C THR A 29 -0.96 8.78 4.76
N ILE A 30 -1.48 7.58 4.59
CA ILE A 30 -2.79 7.12 5.02
C ILE A 30 -2.56 6.05 6.08
N CYS A 31 -3.31 6.12 7.18
CA CYS A 31 -3.23 5.13 8.25
C CYS A 31 -4.63 4.71 8.69
N PHE A 32 -4.85 3.40 8.79
CA PHE A 32 -6.03 2.80 9.42
C PHE A 32 -5.57 1.91 10.56
N GLU A 33 -6.33 1.89 11.65
CA GLU A 33 -5.98 1.13 12.85
C GLU A 33 -7.23 0.53 13.50
N GLY A 34 -7.11 -0.72 13.96
CA GLY A 34 -8.18 -1.48 14.60
C GLY A 34 -9.49 -1.47 13.80
N GLU A 35 -10.58 -1.09 14.45
CA GLU A 35 -11.92 -1.04 13.85
C GLU A 35 -12.07 0.02 12.74
N ALA A 36 -11.13 0.98 12.64
CA ALA A 36 -11.12 1.95 11.55
C ALA A 36 -10.64 1.36 10.22
N ILE A 37 -10.14 0.12 10.22
CA ILE A 37 -9.72 -0.55 8.99
C ILE A 37 -10.95 -0.95 8.18
N PRO A 38 -11.08 -0.49 6.92
CA PRO A 38 -12.25 -0.80 6.12
C PRO A 38 -12.36 -2.29 5.79
N LYS A 39 -13.57 -2.84 5.90
CA LYS A 39 -13.85 -4.25 5.58
C LYS A 39 -13.43 -4.62 4.15
N ASP A 40 -13.76 -3.79 3.16
CA ASP A 40 -13.37 -4.00 1.75
C ASP A 40 -11.84 -4.13 1.58
N VAL A 41 -11.05 -3.40 2.40
CA VAL A 41 -9.59 -3.46 2.37
C VAL A 41 -9.11 -4.78 2.96
N LEU A 42 -9.66 -5.20 4.11
CA LEU A 42 -9.35 -6.51 4.72
C LEU A 42 -9.68 -7.67 3.78
N GLU A 43 -10.86 -7.64 3.16
CA GLU A 43 -11.30 -8.66 2.20
C GLU A 43 -10.36 -8.74 1.00
N THR A 44 -9.88 -7.58 0.49
CA THR A 44 -8.91 -7.55 -0.61
C THR A 44 -7.56 -8.13 -0.19
N LEU A 45 -7.05 -7.76 0.99
CA LEU A 45 -5.78 -8.28 1.53
C LEU A 45 -5.80 -9.81 1.68
N ALA A 46 -6.88 -10.34 2.25
CA ALA A 46 -7.07 -11.77 2.42
C ALA A 46 -7.15 -12.49 1.06
N LYS A 47 -7.99 -11.98 0.14
CA LYS A 47 -8.16 -12.54 -1.20
C LYS A 47 -6.86 -12.59 -2.00
N ASP A 48 -6.04 -11.54 -1.93
CA ASP A 48 -4.80 -11.43 -2.69
C ASP A 48 -3.57 -12.00 -1.96
N ASN A 49 -3.77 -12.66 -0.81
CA ASN A 49 -2.74 -13.30 -0.01
C ASN A 49 -1.52 -12.38 0.22
N TYR A 50 -1.78 -11.21 0.81
CA TYR A 50 -0.78 -10.14 0.97
C TYR A 50 0.51 -10.62 1.68
N LYS A 51 0.43 -11.60 2.58
CA LYS A 51 1.59 -12.17 3.29
C LYS A 51 2.62 -12.76 2.33
N SER A 52 2.15 -13.36 1.22
CA SER A 52 2.99 -14.00 0.20
C SER A 52 3.68 -13.04 -0.77
N LEU A 53 3.33 -11.75 -0.77
CA LEU A 53 3.93 -10.77 -1.68
C LEU A 53 5.40 -10.51 -1.33
N LYS A 54 6.21 -10.13 -2.30
CA LYS A 54 7.60 -9.72 -2.07
C LYS A 54 7.66 -8.39 -1.32
N LEU A 55 8.81 -8.15 -0.70
CA LEU A 55 9.11 -6.90 -0.02
C LEU A 55 9.15 -5.71 -0.98
N ARG A 56 9.64 -5.92 -2.22
CA ARG A 56 9.89 -4.84 -3.17
C ARG A 56 9.53 -5.23 -4.61
N TYR A 57 9.00 -4.25 -5.34
CA TYR A 57 8.64 -4.35 -6.75
C TYR A 57 9.03 -3.10 -7.55
N GLY A 58 9.30 -3.31 -8.83
CA GLY A 58 9.68 -2.24 -9.76
C GLY A 58 11.06 -1.65 -9.50
N ASP A 59 11.40 -0.66 -10.30
CA ASP A 59 12.69 0.00 -10.27
C ASP A 59 12.49 1.52 -10.25
N PRO A 60 13.10 2.26 -9.31
CA PRO A 60 12.98 3.72 -9.26
C PRO A 60 13.51 4.43 -10.51
N SER A 61 14.42 3.82 -11.28
CA SER A 61 14.99 4.41 -12.50
C SER A 61 14.05 4.42 -13.71
N TRP A 62 12.94 3.68 -13.67
CA TRP A 62 12.05 3.53 -14.83
C TRP A 62 11.20 4.75 -15.16
N GLY A 63 11.09 5.75 -14.27
CA GLY A 63 10.24 6.91 -14.46
C GLY A 63 10.76 8.17 -13.79
N ASP A 64 10.47 9.33 -14.39
CA ASP A 64 10.70 10.67 -13.82
C ASP A 64 9.43 11.53 -14.01
N PRO A 65 8.73 11.92 -12.91
CA PRO A 65 9.05 11.62 -11.51
C PRO A 65 8.81 10.14 -11.16
N ILE A 66 9.51 9.66 -10.13
CA ILE A 66 9.39 8.30 -9.58
C ILE A 66 8.03 8.17 -8.90
N GLN A 67 7.21 7.22 -9.33
CA GLN A 67 6.04 6.82 -8.54
C GLN A 67 6.50 5.95 -7.38
N TYR A 68 6.14 6.34 -6.15
CA TYR A 68 6.51 5.63 -4.93
C TYR A 68 5.27 5.20 -4.15
N ASP A 69 5.21 3.93 -3.77
CA ASP A 69 4.22 3.36 -2.86
C ASP A 69 4.94 2.51 -1.79
N LEU A 70 4.71 2.77 -0.51
CA LEU A 70 5.17 1.96 0.60
C LEU A 70 3.98 1.62 1.49
N MET A 71 3.64 0.34 1.55
CA MET A 71 2.62 -0.18 2.45
C MET A 71 3.24 -0.97 3.59
N THR A 72 2.79 -0.69 4.80
CA THR A 72 3.11 -1.41 6.02
C THR A 72 1.84 -1.95 6.63
N ILE A 73 1.80 -3.26 6.90
CA ILE A 73 0.65 -3.96 7.49
C ILE A 73 1.17 -4.63 8.75
N GLU A 74 0.62 -4.27 9.91
CA GLU A 74 0.95 -4.82 11.20
C GLU A 74 -0.16 -5.77 11.64
N ASP A 75 0.20 -7.01 11.96
CA ASP A 75 -0.69 -8.02 12.53
C ASP A 75 -0.07 -8.62 13.82
N GLU A 76 -0.62 -9.74 14.30
CA GLU A 76 -0.11 -10.44 15.47
C GLU A 76 1.20 -11.21 15.22
N GLU A 77 1.48 -11.57 13.97
CA GLU A 77 2.66 -12.34 13.57
C GLU A 77 3.85 -11.42 13.23
N GLY A 78 3.59 -10.14 12.94
CA GLY A 78 4.61 -9.12 12.77
C GLY A 78 4.22 -8.04 11.77
N THR A 79 5.21 -7.51 11.07
CA THR A 79 5.03 -6.41 10.13
C THR A 79 5.35 -6.85 8.71
N LYS A 80 4.36 -6.79 7.82
CA LYS A 80 4.55 -6.95 6.38
C LYS A 80 4.82 -5.59 5.74
N ILE A 81 5.86 -5.52 4.91
CA ILE A 81 6.20 -4.35 4.12
C ILE A 81 6.11 -4.70 2.63
N ILE A 82 5.55 -3.78 1.84
CA ILE A 82 5.47 -3.86 0.38
C ILE A 82 5.86 -2.49 -0.18
N GLU A 83 7.03 -2.39 -0.82
CA GLU A 83 7.54 -1.19 -1.47
C GLU A 83 7.43 -1.36 -3.01
N ILE A 84 6.79 -0.42 -3.69
CA ILE A 84 6.60 -0.46 -5.14
C ILE A 84 7.09 0.86 -5.76
N PHE A 85 7.92 0.73 -6.79
CA PHE A 85 8.35 1.85 -7.62
C PHE A 85 7.72 1.76 -9.00
N ASN A 86 7.33 2.91 -9.55
CA ASN A 86 6.86 3.02 -10.93
C ASN A 86 5.77 1.97 -11.25
N ARG A 87 4.80 1.81 -10.31
CA ARG A 87 3.77 0.76 -10.32
C ARG A 87 3.02 0.66 -11.65
N VAL A 88 2.72 1.79 -12.30
CA VAL A 88 2.07 1.78 -13.62
C VAL A 88 2.98 1.20 -14.71
N ILE A 89 4.25 1.59 -14.74
CA ILE A 89 5.26 1.04 -15.67
C ILE A 89 5.45 -0.45 -15.41
N LEU A 90 5.58 -0.83 -14.14
CA LEU A 90 5.69 -2.23 -13.72
C LEU A 90 4.51 -3.08 -14.21
N LEU A 91 3.27 -2.59 -14.08
CA LEU A 91 2.08 -3.28 -14.58
C LEU A 91 2.04 -3.36 -16.10
N MET A 92 2.57 -2.36 -16.80
CA MET A 92 2.58 -2.31 -18.26
C MET A 92 3.56 -3.35 -18.84
N PHE A 93 4.76 -3.47 -18.27
CA PHE A 93 5.81 -4.33 -18.81
C PHE A 93 5.89 -5.72 -18.15
N ASN A 94 5.46 -5.85 -16.89
CA ASN A 94 5.59 -7.07 -16.10
C ASN A 94 4.25 -7.44 -15.46
N ASN A 95 3.22 -7.65 -16.27
CA ASN A 95 1.85 -7.87 -15.81
C ASN A 95 1.57 -9.29 -15.25
N THR A 96 2.38 -9.77 -14.31
CA THR A 96 2.20 -11.08 -13.67
C THR A 96 1.07 -11.02 -12.64
N GLU A 97 0.47 -12.17 -12.31
CA GLU A 97 -0.55 -12.24 -11.24
C GLU A 97 -0.01 -11.76 -9.89
N GLU A 98 1.26 -12.00 -9.60
CA GLU A 98 1.90 -11.46 -8.41
C GLU A 98 1.86 -9.92 -8.37
N ILE A 99 2.19 -9.28 -9.49
CA ILE A 99 2.21 -7.82 -9.62
C ILE A 99 0.78 -7.25 -9.61
N ARG A 100 -0.19 -7.95 -10.22
CA ARG A 100 -1.61 -7.57 -10.14
C ARG A 100 -2.14 -7.62 -8.71
N ARG A 101 -1.77 -8.65 -7.93
CA ARG A 101 -2.11 -8.76 -6.50
C ARG A 101 -1.51 -7.61 -5.70
N ALA A 102 -0.21 -7.33 -5.89
CA ALA A 102 0.45 -6.20 -5.23
C ALA A 102 -0.24 -4.86 -5.57
N HIS A 103 -0.59 -4.64 -6.83
CA HIS A 103 -1.36 -3.47 -7.24
C HIS A 103 -2.73 -3.37 -6.57
N ARG A 104 -3.52 -4.46 -6.55
CA ARG A 104 -4.86 -4.48 -5.95
C ARG A 104 -4.82 -4.18 -4.45
N VAL A 105 -3.82 -4.70 -3.74
CA VAL A 105 -3.60 -4.43 -2.31
C VAL A 105 -3.35 -2.94 -2.06
N ILE A 106 -2.43 -2.31 -2.81
CA ILE A 106 -2.19 -0.86 -2.68
C ILE A 106 -3.45 -0.06 -3.06
N TYR A 107 -4.06 -0.42 -4.19
CA TYR A 107 -5.21 0.29 -4.75
C TYR A 107 -6.45 0.21 -3.84
N ALA A 108 -6.64 -0.85 -3.06
CA ALA A 108 -7.75 -0.95 -2.12
C ALA A 108 -7.73 0.19 -1.08
N VAL A 109 -6.55 0.53 -0.58
CA VAL A 109 -6.35 1.64 0.37
C VAL A 109 -6.55 3.00 -0.30
N GLU A 110 -5.99 3.19 -1.50
CA GLU A 110 -6.15 4.43 -2.29
C GLU A 110 -7.61 4.70 -2.64
N LYS A 111 -8.30 3.68 -3.18
CA LYS A 111 -9.71 3.75 -3.56
C LYS A 111 -10.60 4.08 -2.36
N TYR A 112 -10.29 3.55 -1.18
CA TYR A 112 -11.06 3.88 0.02
C TYR A 112 -10.90 5.36 0.42
N LYS A 113 -9.69 5.90 0.34
CA LYS A 113 -9.43 7.33 0.56
C LYS A 113 -10.23 8.21 -0.39
N GLU A 114 -10.24 7.87 -1.68
CA GLU A 114 -10.99 8.62 -2.70
C GLU A 114 -12.49 8.60 -2.42
N LYS A 115 -13.07 7.43 -2.12
CA LYS A 115 -14.50 7.27 -1.77
C LYS A 115 -14.93 8.13 -0.59
N LYS A 116 -14.06 8.31 0.41
CA LYS A 116 -14.38 9.07 1.64
C LYS A 116 -14.04 10.55 1.56
N GLY A 117 -13.50 11.02 0.43
CA GLY A 117 -13.08 12.43 0.29
C GLY A 117 -12.01 12.83 1.30
N ILE A 118 -11.19 11.87 1.78
CA ILE A 118 -10.09 12.12 2.72
C ILE A 118 -8.95 12.80 1.93
N THR A 119 -9.16 14.06 1.60
CA THR A 119 -8.21 14.92 0.92
C THR A 119 -7.36 15.64 1.96
N ARG A 120 -6.05 15.35 1.97
CA ARG A 120 -4.95 16.06 2.66
C ARG A 120 -5.34 16.79 3.96
N ARG A 121 -5.20 16.11 5.10
CA ARG A 121 -4.93 16.80 6.37
C ARG A 121 -3.62 16.30 6.96
N ASN A 122 -2.56 17.07 6.74
CA ASN A 122 -1.46 17.13 7.70
C ASN A 122 -2.07 17.61 9.03
N LYS A 123 -2.34 16.70 9.95
CA LYS A 123 -2.49 17.06 11.35
C LYS A 123 -1.41 16.33 12.12
N LYS A 124 -0.32 17.06 12.42
CA LYS A 124 0.43 16.79 13.65
C LYS A 124 -0.58 16.94 14.78
N VAL A 125 -0.85 15.87 15.50
CA VAL A 125 -1.47 15.97 16.82
C VAL A 125 -0.29 16.25 17.76
N GLN A 126 -0.26 17.48 18.30
CA GLN A 126 0.44 17.79 19.54
C GLN A 126 -0.39 17.26 20.71
#